data_AF-A0A9W9IEN3-F1
#
_entry.id   AF-A0A9W9IEN3-F1
#
_cell.length_a   1.000
_cell.length_b   1.000
_cell.length_c   1.000
_cell.angle_alpha   90.00
_cell.angle_beta   90.00
_cell.angle_gamma   90.00
#
_symmetry.space_group_name_H-M   'P 1'
#
loop_
_entity.id
_entity.type
_entity.pdbx_description
1 polymer ?
#
loop_
_entity_poly.entity_id
_entity_poly.type
_entity_poly.pdbx_seq_one_letter_code
_entity_poly.pdbx_strand_id
1 'polypeptide(L)'
;MVQTVFFEVNTSSTYQFGNENFNATSTWADVFTGDFGNDNVTIEGVTLSAMDLAVNFGLLPDHILGLGYIAGKTSDVPAAILQALIESGYIKSAAYSPWVDGPTGTEGTILFGGVNMAKYTGGLHTMSIPASSGIQYLPVAGFRFNGVADIPPGRYCGADL
;
A
#
# COMPACT_ATOMS: atom_id res chain seq x y z
N MET A 1 12.56 10.56 19.74
CA MET A 1 13.39 10.07 18.63
C MET A 1 12.77 8.77 18.17
N VAL A 2 12.25 8.71 16.94
CA VAL A 2 11.91 7.43 16.32
C VAL A 2 13.25 6.83 15.90
N GLN A 3 13.62 5.70 16.50
CA GLN A 3 14.81 4.99 16.08
C GLN A 3 14.51 4.33 14.75
N THR A 4 15.20 4.73 13.69
CA THR A 4 15.17 4.01 12.42
C THR A 4 15.82 2.65 12.65
N VAL A 5 15.02 1.59 12.53
CA VAL A 5 15.49 0.21 12.63
C VAL A 5 15.44 -0.38 11.22
N PHE A 6 16.58 -0.85 10.73
CA PHE A 6 16.66 -1.59 9.47
C PHE A 6 16.39 -3.07 9.70
N PHE A 7 15.89 -3.74 8.67
CA PHE A 7 15.74 -5.19 8.69
C PHE A 7 17.08 -5.86 8.37
N GLU A 8 17.62 -6.62 9.33
CA GLU A 8 18.88 -7.34 9.20
C GLU A 8 18.63 -8.80 8.81
N VAL A 9 18.72 -9.11 7.51
CA VAL A 9 18.41 -10.43 6.93
C VAL A 9 19.17 -11.59 7.60
N ASN A 10 20.40 -11.35 8.06
CA ASN A 10 21.26 -12.36 8.68
C ASN A 10 20.88 -12.69 10.12
N THR A 11 20.01 -11.89 10.74
CA THR A 11 19.52 -12.11 12.11
C THR A 11 18.17 -12.83 12.14
N SER A 12 17.45 -12.86 11.03
CA SER A 12 16.18 -13.56 10.93
C SER A 12 16.40 -15.06 10.66
N SER A 13 15.93 -15.91 11.57
CA SER A 13 15.98 -17.36 11.40
C SER A 13 14.96 -17.90 10.38
N THR A 14 14.01 -17.07 9.96
CA THR A 14 12.92 -17.45 9.04
C THR A 14 13.06 -16.80 7.66
N TYR A 15 13.99 -15.85 7.50
CA TYR A 15 14.28 -15.25 6.20
C TYR A 15 14.83 -16.28 5.21
N GLN A 16 14.26 -16.28 4.00
CA GLN A 16 14.77 -17.05 2.88
C GLN A 16 15.02 -16.11 1.71
N PHE A 17 16.24 -16.17 1.17
CA PHE A 17 16.60 -15.42 -0.03
C PHE A 17 15.87 -15.99 -1.26
N GLY A 18 15.17 -15.11 -1.98
CA GLY A 18 14.59 -15.38 -3.29
C GLY A 18 15.70 -15.14 -4.31
N ASN A 19 15.97 -16.11 -5.17
CA ASN A 19 17.07 -16.14 -6.13
C ASN A 19 17.01 -15.07 -7.26
N GLU A 20 16.34 -13.95 -7.03
CA GLU A 20 16.07 -12.88 -7.99
C GLU A 20 16.41 -11.51 -7.38
N ASN A 21 17.11 -10.69 -8.16
CA ASN A 21 17.40 -9.32 -7.77
C ASN A 21 16.14 -8.45 -7.90
N PHE A 22 15.93 -7.58 -6.92
CA PHE A 22 14.92 -6.54 -6.93
C PHE A 22 15.50 -5.22 -7.45
N ASN A 23 14.76 -4.58 -8.36
CA ASN A 23 15.02 -3.21 -8.80
C ASN A 23 13.67 -2.53 -9.10
N ALA A 24 13.41 -1.40 -8.44
CA ALA A 24 12.22 -0.59 -8.68
C ALA A 24 12.55 0.89 -8.65
N THR A 25 11.74 1.67 -9.37
CA THR A 25 11.81 3.13 -9.34
C THR A 25 10.45 3.69 -8.97
N SER A 26 10.41 4.56 -7.96
CA SER A 26 9.19 5.23 -7.51
C SER A 26 8.69 6.24 -8.54
N THR A 27 7.44 6.70 -8.41
CA THR A 27 6.92 7.81 -9.21
C THR A 27 7.65 9.14 -8.96
N TRP A 28 8.42 9.23 -7.88
CA TRP A 28 9.25 10.38 -7.51
C TRP A 28 10.74 10.18 -7.85
N ALA A 29 11.04 9.15 -8.66
CA ALA A 29 12.39 8.80 -9.13
C ALA A 29 13.36 8.27 -8.05
N ASP A 30 12.85 7.87 -6.88
CA ASP A 30 13.65 7.10 -5.94
C ASP A 30 13.92 5.71 -6.51
N VAL A 31 15.15 5.23 -6.34
CA VAL A 31 15.58 3.93 -6.85
C VAL A 31 15.81 2.99 -5.68
N PHE A 32 15.11 1.86 -5.70
CA PHE A 32 15.27 0.79 -4.73
C PHE A 32 15.93 -0.39 -5.42
N THR A 33 16.96 -0.94 -4.78
CA THR A 33 17.70 -2.09 -5.30
C THR A 33 18.03 -3.03 -4.18
N GLY A 34 17.93 -4.32 -4.45
CA GLY A 34 18.39 -5.37 -3.54
C GLY A 34 17.87 -6.70 -4.01
N ASP A 35 17.24 -7.43 -3.11
CA ASP A 35 16.91 -8.84 -3.32
C ASP A 35 15.43 -9.10 -3.02
N PHE A 36 14.82 -9.99 -3.80
CA PHE A 36 13.59 -10.62 -3.35
C PHE A 36 13.91 -11.68 -2.29
N GLY A 37 12.99 -11.86 -1.36
CA GLY A 37 13.06 -12.92 -0.36
C GLY A 37 11.71 -13.11 0.29
N ASN A 38 11.62 -14.06 1.22
CA ASN A 38 10.44 -14.22 2.03
C ASN A 38 10.78 -14.30 3.52
N ASP A 39 9.86 -13.79 4.34
CA ASP A 39 9.94 -13.90 5.80
C ASP A 39 8.54 -13.79 6.41
N ASN A 40 8.44 -13.97 7.72
CA ASN A 40 7.21 -13.75 8.46
C ASN A 40 6.98 -12.25 8.69
N VAL A 41 5.78 -11.76 8.35
CA VAL A 41 5.36 -10.38 8.60
C VAL A 41 4.32 -10.37 9.70
N THR A 42 4.53 -9.58 10.75
CA THR A 42 3.55 -9.43 11.84
C THR A 42 2.99 -8.02 11.88
N ILE A 43 1.66 -7.91 11.89
CA ILE A 43 0.93 -6.64 11.94
C ILE A 43 -0.15 -6.76 13.01
N GLU A 44 -0.12 -5.88 14.01
CA GLU A 44 -1.10 -5.87 15.12
C GLU A 44 -1.30 -7.27 15.76
N GLY A 45 -0.21 -8.03 15.92
CA GLY A 45 -0.22 -9.38 16.51
C GLY A 45 -0.68 -10.51 15.58
N VAL A 46 -1.06 -10.20 14.34
CA VAL A 46 -1.32 -11.20 13.28
C VAL A 46 -0.04 -11.48 12.53
N THR A 47 0.40 -12.74 12.50
CA THR A 47 1.57 -13.18 11.74
C THR A 47 1.14 -13.84 10.43
N LEU A 48 1.66 -13.31 9.33
CA LEU A 48 1.58 -13.87 7.97
C LEU A 48 2.91 -14.55 7.66
N SER A 49 2.88 -15.85 7.38
CA SER A 49 4.10 -16.63 7.18
C SER A 49 4.61 -16.59 5.74
N ALA A 50 5.94 -16.57 5.57
CA ALA A 50 6.61 -16.66 4.28
C ALA A 50 6.07 -15.69 3.22
N MET A 51 5.83 -14.44 3.62
CA MET A 51 5.41 -13.37 2.71
C MET A 51 6.55 -13.02 1.76
N ASP A 52 6.27 -12.90 0.46
CA ASP A 52 7.22 -12.38 -0.52
C ASP A 52 7.47 -10.88 -0.26
N LEU A 53 8.74 -10.50 -0.11
CA LEU A 53 9.20 -9.16 0.20
C LEU A 53 10.35 -8.75 -0.74
N ALA A 54 10.50 -7.45 -0.93
CA ALA A 54 11.69 -6.86 -1.54
C ALA A 54 12.54 -6.21 -0.44
N VAL A 55 13.76 -6.70 -0.27
CA VAL A 55 14.73 -6.13 0.68
C VAL A 55 15.55 -5.09 -0.07
N ASN A 56 15.36 -3.82 0.26
CA ASN A 56 16.17 -2.72 -0.27
C ASN A 56 17.50 -2.64 0.47
N PHE A 57 18.60 -2.53 -0.27
CA PHE A 57 19.95 -2.33 0.30
C PHE A 57 20.34 -0.86 0.41
N GLY A 58 19.46 0.04 -0.05
CA GLY A 58 19.59 1.48 0.19
C GLY A 58 19.56 1.82 1.68
N LEU A 59 20.22 2.92 2.04
CA LEU A 59 20.26 3.44 3.42
C LEU A 59 19.15 4.47 3.70
N LEU A 60 18.28 4.72 2.72
CA LEU A 60 17.10 5.52 2.93
C LEU A 60 16.06 4.68 3.70
N PRO A 61 15.48 5.20 4.79
CA PRO A 61 14.45 4.50 5.54
C PRO A 61 13.16 4.46 4.74
N ASP A 62 13.05 3.46 3.89
CA ASP A 62 11.89 3.27 3.02
C ASP A 62 11.01 2.16 3.59
N HIS A 63 10.04 2.54 4.41
CA HIS A 63 9.04 1.63 4.96
C HIS A 63 7.81 1.61 4.06
N ILE A 64 7.91 0.93 2.92
CA ILE A 64 6.84 0.88 1.92
C ILE A 64 6.03 -0.40 2.08
N LEU A 65 4.74 -0.26 2.37
CA LEU A 65 3.76 -1.34 2.31
C LEU A 65 2.87 -1.16 1.07
N GLY A 66 3.06 -2.00 0.06
CA GLY A 66 2.25 -1.99 -1.15
C GLY A 66 0.83 -2.52 -0.91
N LEU A 67 -0.19 -1.70 -1.20
CA LEU A 67 -1.62 -2.05 -1.10
C LEU A 67 -2.35 -2.02 -2.46
N GLY A 68 -1.61 -1.78 -3.55
CA GLY A 68 -2.15 -1.73 -4.91
C GLY A 68 -2.51 -3.11 -5.47
N TYR A 69 -3.03 -3.12 -6.69
CA TYR A 69 -3.27 -4.38 -7.40
C TYR A 69 -1.94 -5.06 -7.73
N ILE A 70 -1.90 -6.39 -7.66
CA ILE A 70 -0.76 -7.16 -8.14
C ILE A 70 -0.74 -7.04 -9.67
N ALA A 71 0.23 -6.28 -10.20
CA ALA A 71 0.52 -6.24 -11.62
C ALA A 71 1.81 -7.04 -11.88
N GLY A 72 1.73 -8.09 -12.69
CA GLY A 72 2.92 -8.73 -13.26
C GLY A 72 3.76 -9.64 -12.36
N LYS A 73 3.35 -9.95 -11.12
CA LYS A 73 3.92 -11.09 -10.37
C LYS A 73 2.99 -12.31 -10.45
N THR A 74 3.56 -13.43 -10.89
CA THR A 74 2.89 -14.73 -11.05
C THR A 74 3.50 -15.80 -10.12
N SER A 75 4.07 -15.40 -8.96
CA SER A 75 4.58 -16.38 -7.99
C SER A 75 3.44 -17.02 -7.21
N ASP A 76 3.61 -18.29 -6.84
CA ASP A 76 2.67 -19.07 -6.01
C ASP A 76 2.67 -18.64 -4.52
N VAL A 77 3.45 -17.61 -4.16
CA VAL A 77 3.61 -17.08 -2.81
C VAL A 77 2.86 -15.75 -2.69
N PRO A 78 2.17 -15.46 -1.57
CA PRO A 78 1.45 -14.20 -1.41
C PRO A 78 2.39 -12.99 -1.44
N ALA A 79 2.46 -12.32 -2.58
CA ALA A 79 3.19 -11.05 -2.74
C ALA A 79 2.38 -9.83 -2.27
N ALA A 80 1.10 -10.01 -1.92
CA ALA A 80 0.21 -8.95 -1.46
C ALA A 80 -0.39 -9.26 -0.10
N ILE A 81 -0.23 -8.32 0.82
CA ILE A 81 -0.73 -8.42 2.19
C ILE A 81 -2.24 -8.66 2.27
N LEU A 82 -3.04 -8.00 1.43
CA LEU A 82 -4.50 -8.17 1.43
C LEU A 82 -4.90 -9.59 1.04
N GLN A 83 -4.19 -10.20 0.09
CA GLN A 83 -4.43 -11.58 -0.32
C GLN A 83 -4.06 -12.55 0.80
N ALA A 84 -2.88 -12.37 1.41
CA ALA A 84 -2.43 -13.18 2.52
C ALA A 84 -3.37 -13.12 3.74
N LEU A 85 -3.92 -11.94 4.05
CA LEU A 85 -4.91 -11.76 5.12
C LEU A 85 -6.23 -12.49 4.84
N ILE A 86 -6.66 -12.57 3.57
CA ILE A 86 -7.86 -13.32 3.17
C ILE A 86 -7.61 -14.82 3.27
N GLU A 87 -6.50 -15.29 2.70
CA GLU A 87 -6.14 -16.72 2.69
C GLU A 87 -5.94 -17.27 4.10
N SER A 88 -5.39 -16.44 4.99
CA SER A 88 -5.24 -16.77 6.41
C SER A 88 -6.55 -16.63 7.21
N GLY A 89 -7.63 -16.16 6.59
CA GLY A 89 -8.97 -16.04 7.20
C GLY A 89 -9.16 -14.86 8.16
N TYR A 90 -8.18 -13.95 8.26
CA TYR A 90 -8.27 -12.78 9.14
C TYR A 90 -9.25 -11.72 8.63
N ILE A 91 -9.38 -11.60 7.31
CA ILE A 91 -10.35 -10.70 6.68
C ILE A 91 -11.20 -11.46 5.66
N LYS A 92 -12.44 -10.99 5.45
CA LYS A 92 -13.38 -11.60 4.49
C LYS A 92 -13.33 -10.99 3.09
N SER A 93 -12.64 -9.86 2.94
CA SER A 93 -12.59 -9.08 1.70
C SER A 93 -11.23 -8.40 1.54
N ALA A 94 -10.71 -8.36 0.30
CA ALA A 94 -9.47 -7.68 -0.09
C ALA A 94 -9.62 -6.15 -0.11
N ALA A 95 -10.10 -5.56 0.99
CA ALA A 95 -10.41 -4.15 1.08
C ALA A 95 -9.73 -3.53 2.31
N TYR A 96 -9.49 -2.23 2.27
CA TYR A 96 -9.00 -1.46 3.39
C TYR A 96 -9.66 -0.09 3.43
N SER A 97 -9.81 0.45 4.64
CA SER A 97 -10.30 1.80 4.88
C SER A 97 -9.19 2.63 5.53
N PRO A 98 -8.55 3.55 4.81
CA PRO A 98 -7.63 4.50 5.41
C PRO A 98 -8.40 5.63 6.11
N TRP A 99 -7.85 6.11 7.21
CA TRP A 99 -8.26 7.30 7.92
C TRP A 99 -7.02 8.09 8.30
N VAL A 100 -7.00 9.37 8.00
CA VAL A 100 -5.99 10.30 8.48
C VAL A 100 -6.72 11.27 9.39
N ASP A 101 -6.18 11.54 10.58
CA ASP A 101 -6.75 12.59 11.41
C ASP A 101 -6.67 13.94 10.67
N GLY A 102 -7.48 14.93 11.09
CA GLY A 102 -7.73 16.15 10.31
C GLY A 102 -6.48 16.94 9.90
N PRO A 103 -6.62 18.16 9.33
CA PRO A 103 -5.51 18.88 8.69
C PRO A 103 -4.25 19.13 9.54
N THR A 104 -4.36 19.02 10.87
CA THR A 104 -3.25 19.16 11.83
C THR A 104 -2.94 17.87 12.59
N GLY A 105 -3.58 16.76 12.22
CA GLY A 105 -3.39 15.44 12.82
C GLY A 105 -2.04 14.86 12.39
N THR A 106 -1.37 14.20 13.33
CA THR A 106 -0.08 13.52 13.09
C THR A 106 -0.25 12.00 13.02
N GLU A 107 -1.48 11.51 13.14
CA GLU A 107 -1.82 10.09 13.25
C GLU A 107 -2.91 9.72 12.24
N GLY A 108 -3.04 8.42 12.02
CA GLY A 108 -4.03 7.84 11.14
C GLY A 108 -4.26 6.38 11.50
N THR A 109 -5.22 5.76 10.84
CA THR A 109 -5.54 4.34 11.02
C THR A 109 -5.83 3.75 9.66
N ILE A 110 -5.31 2.55 9.40
CA ILE A 110 -5.77 1.70 8.32
C ILE A 110 -6.52 0.52 8.91
N LEU A 111 -7.72 0.27 8.40
CA LEU A 111 -8.52 -0.89 8.79
C LEU A 111 -8.59 -1.87 7.61
N PHE A 112 -8.00 -3.05 7.76
CA PHE A 112 -8.10 -4.12 6.78
C PHE A 112 -9.43 -4.88 6.93
N GLY A 113 -10.09 -5.18 5.80
CA GLY A 113 -11.29 -6.00 5.74
C GLY A 113 -12.58 -5.35 6.25
N GLY A 114 -12.56 -4.08 6.64
CA GLY A 114 -13.70 -3.43 7.29
C GLY A 114 -13.77 -1.92 7.04
N VAL A 115 -14.82 -1.33 7.60
CA VAL A 115 -15.07 0.12 7.57
C VAL A 115 -15.49 0.60 8.95
N ASN A 116 -15.03 1.80 9.34
CA ASN A 116 -15.46 2.44 10.57
C ASN A 116 -16.54 3.49 10.30
N MET A 117 -17.80 3.16 10.63
CA MET A 117 -18.95 4.04 10.39
C MET A 117 -18.93 5.33 11.21
N ALA A 118 -18.14 5.40 12.29
CA ALA A 118 -17.98 6.63 13.07
C ALA A 118 -17.02 7.64 12.42
N LYS A 119 -16.29 7.23 11.37
CA LYS A 119 -15.27 8.04 10.69
C LYS A 119 -15.76 8.67 9.38
N TYR A 120 -17.05 8.55 9.06
CA TYR A 120 -17.66 9.27 7.94
C TYR A 120 -19.09 9.67 8.26
N THR A 121 -19.66 10.55 7.44
CA THR A 121 -21.07 10.94 7.52
C THR A 121 -21.75 10.64 6.20
N GLY A 122 -23.08 10.46 6.22
CA GLY A 122 -23.84 10.07 5.04
C GLY A 122 -23.61 8.61 4.61
N GLY A 123 -23.86 8.31 3.34
CA GLY A 123 -23.66 6.98 2.77
C GLY A 123 -22.34 6.87 2.01
N LEU A 124 -21.79 5.66 1.93
CA LEU A 124 -20.66 5.38 1.03
C LEU A 124 -21.15 5.34 -0.41
N HIS A 125 -20.36 5.93 -1.30
CA HIS A 125 -20.60 5.89 -2.74
C HIS A 125 -19.59 4.95 -3.41
N THR A 126 -20.10 4.02 -4.21
CA THR A 126 -19.27 3.06 -4.94
C THR A 126 -18.89 3.62 -6.30
N MET A 127 -17.60 3.56 -6.64
CA MET A 127 -17.06 3.92 -7.94
C MET A 127 -16.18 2.78 -8.46
N SER A 128 -16.29 2.47 -9.74
CA SER A 128 -15.50 1.42 -10.36
C SER A 128 -14.06 1.89 -10.58
N ILE A 129 -13.09 1.15 -10.03
CA ILE A 129 -11.66 1.41 -10.24
C ILE A 129 -11.14 0.36 -11.26
N PRO A 130 -10.69 0.77 -12.45
CA PRO A 130 -10.11 -0.15 -13.41
C PRO A 130 -8.72 -0.62 -12.95
N ALA A 131 -8.45 -1.93 -13.01
CA ALA A 131 -7.19 -2.53 -12.56
C ALA A 131 -6.07 -2.52 -13.62
N SER A 132 -6.16 -1.68 -14.65
CA SER A 132 -5.39 -1.82 -15.90
C SER A 132 -3.88 -1.59 -15.80
N SER A 133 -3.37 -1.03 -14.70
CA SER A 133 -1.95 -0.67 -14.58
C SER A 133 -1.35 -0.86 -13.18
N GLY A 134 -1.98 -1.66 -12.30
CA GLY A 134 -1.55 -1.82 -10.90
C GLY A 134 -1.87 -0.62 -9.99
N ILE A 135 -2.11 0.55 -10.59
CA ILE A 135 -2.44 1.81 -9.93
C ILE A 135 -3.96 1.98 -9.88
N GLN A 136 -4.47 2.43 -8.73
CA GLN A 136 -5.88 2.75 -8.55
C GLN A 136 -6.15 4.19 -8.99
N TYR A 137 -6.83 4.34 -10.14
CA TYR A 137 -7.28 5.66 -10.62
C TYR A 137 -8.78 5.80 -10.45
N LEU A 138 -9.20 6.94 -9.93
CA LEU A 138 -10.60 7.32 -9.89
C LEU A 138 -10.96 8.20 -11.09
N PRO A 139 -11.86 7.78 -11.99
CA PRO A 139 -12.33 8.65 -13.05
C PRO A 139 -13.22 9.75 -12.47
N VAL A 140 -12.79 10.99 -12.58
CA VAL A 140 -13.59 12.16 -12.18
C VAL A 140 -14.13 12.86 -13.42
N ALA A 141 -15.46 13.04 -13.49
CA ALA A 141 -16.14 13.62 -14.64
C ALA A 141 -15.91 15.14 -14.79
N GLY A 142 -15.58 15.82 -13.69
CA GLY A 142 -15.29 17.25 -13.65
C GLY A 142 -15.14 17.74 -12.21
N PHE A 143 -14.49 18.89 -12.04
CA PHE A 143 -14.42 19.60 -10.77
C PHE A 143 -14.92 21.02 -10.95
N ARG A 144 -15.50 21.59 -9.88
CA ARG A 144 -15.97 22.98 -9.82
C ARG A 144 -15.34 23.66 -8.62
N PHE A 145 -14.82 24.87 -8.82
CA PHE A 145 -14.41 25.76 -7.74
C PHE A 145 -15.43 26.88 -7.60
N ASN A 146 -15.99 27.05 -6.40
CA ASN A 146 -16.93 28.14 -6.07
C ASN A 146 -18.10 28.30 -7.06
N GLY A 147 -18.61 27.18 -7.61
CA GLY A 147 -19.75 27.19 -8.53
C GLY A 147 -19.43 27.65 -9.96
N VAL A 148 -18.16 27.91 -10.30
CA VAL A 148 -17.75 28.16 -11.68
C VAL A 148 -17.84 26.85 -12.48
N ALA A 149 -18.25 26.96 -13.75
CA ALA A 149 -18.58 25.86 -14.66
C ALA A 149 -17.53 24.75 -14.72
N ASP A 150 -17.98 23.55 -15.12
CA ASP A 150 -17.17 22.34 -15.20
C ASP A 150 -15.85 22.59 -15.92
N ILE A 151 -14.76 22.46 -15.16
CA ILE A 151 -13.43 22.52 -15.73
C ILE A 151 -13.22 21.20 -16.49
N PRO A 152 -12.97 21.24 -17.81
CA PRO A 152 -12.85 20.04 -18.62
C PRO A 152 -11.69 19.16 -18.13
N PRO A 153 -11.71 17.84 -18.41
CA PRO A 153 -10.62 16.93 -18.03
C PRO A 153 -9.27 17.44 -18.53
N GLY A 154 -8.29 17.57 -17.63
CA GLY A 154 -6.96 18.13 -17.91
C GLY A 154 -5.96 17.83 -16.78
N ARG A 155 -4.69 18.21 -16.97
CA ARG A 155 -3.62 18.03 -15.96
C ARG A 155 -3.76 19.06 -14.84
N TYR A 156 -4.73 18.86 -13.97
CA TYR A 156 -4.80 19.57 -12.69
C TYR A 156 -4.07 18.71 -11.66
N CYS A 157 -2.94 19.19 -11.16
CA CYS A 157 -2.34 18.64 -9.95
C CYS A 157 -3.02 19.31 -8.75
N GLY A 158 -3.45 18.51 -7.78
CA GLY A 158 -3.58 19.02 -6.41
C GLY A 158 -2.21 19.53 -5.97
N ALA A 159 -2.18 20.60 -5.19
CA ALA A 159 -0.95 21.13 -4.60
C ALA A 159 -0.52 20.24 -3.42
N ASP A 160 -0.28 18.96 -3.68
CA ASP A 160 0.42 18.08 -2.74
C ASP A 160 1.90 18.10 -3.16
N LEU A 161 2.67 18.93 -2.45
CA LEU A 161 4.13 18.89 -2.38
C LEU A 161 4.55 17.90 -1.29
#